data_AF-A0AAW2IT52-F1
#
_entry.id   AF-A0AAW2IT52-F1
#
_cell.length_a   1.000
_cell.length_b   1.000
_cell.length_c   1.000
_cell.angle_alpha   90.00
_cell.angle_beta   90.00
_cell.angle_gamma   90.00
#
_symmetry.space_group_name_H-M   'P 1'
#
loop_
_entity.id
_entity.type
_entity.pdbx_description
1 polymer ?
#
loop_
_entity_poly.entity_id
_entity_poly.type
_entity_poly.pdbx_seq_one_letter_code
_entity_poly.pdbx_strand_id
1 'polypeptide(L)'
;MIFTMSKLTGHAGSRFGWAIVKDKNVYENMLQYKSLADSGTSKDTQLRALKLIKVVLENGGRGIYNFAYKTMRGRWTKLNHVLSLSKRFKLQEIPSSFCNYSRTVRGASPAFAWLKCTKEEDSNCYKVLHQEANILGRKGSSFDAENHYVRLSLVKRADEINLLLNRLEELVSKEEQNQTTRSS
;
A
#
# COMPACT_ATOMS: atom_id res chain seq x y z
N MET A 1 -0.91 -19.55 7.55
CA MET A 1 -0.47 -18.14 7.40
C MET A 1 0.46 -18.02 6.20
N ILE A 2 0.40 -16.95 5.41
CA ILE A 2 1.19 -16.77 4.16
C ILE A 2 1.97 -15.46 4.23
N PHE A 3 3.22 -15.47 3.77
CA PHE A 3 4.13 -14.34 3.81
C PHE A 3 4.98 -14.25 2.53
N THR A 4 5.56 -13.09 2.24
CA THR A 4 6.42 -12.90 1.06
C THR A 4 7.53 -11.86 1.26
N MET A 5 8.68 -12.11 0.65
CA MET A 5 9.77 -11.13 0.53
C MET A 5 9.34 -9.88 -0.24
N SER A 6 8.36 -10.01 -1.15
CA SER A 6 7.88 -8.91 -2.00
C SER A 6 7.36 -7.70 -1.23
N LYS A 7 6.87 -7.91 0.00
CA LYS A 7 6.26 -6.87 0.84
C LYS A 7 7.02 -6.67 2.15
N LEU A 8 7.79 -7.67 2.59
CA LEU A 8 8.66 -7.54 3.75
C LEU A 8 9.92 -6.73 3.43
N THR A 9 10.63 -7.06 2.34
CA THR A 9 11.93 -6.47 2.01
C THR A 9 11.94 -5.75 0.66
N GLY A 10 10.80 -5.66 -0.02
CA GLY A 10 10.68 -5.05 -1.35
C GLY A 10 11.23 -5.89 -2.51
N HIS A 11 11.71 -7.11 -2.25
CA HIS A 11 12.31 -7.98 -3.27
C HIS A 11 11.25 -8.74 -4.09
N ALA A 12 10.34 -8.01 -4.74
CA ALA A 12 9.22 -8.59 -5.48
C ALA A 12 9.63 -9.45 -6.67
N GLY A 13 10.73 -9.09 -7.33
CA GLY A 13 11.30 -9.85 -8.46
C GLY A 13 11.90 -11.20 -8.07
N SER A 14 12.22 -11.41 -6.78
CA SER A 14 12.73 -12.70 -6.31
C SER A 14 11.66 -13.79 -6.23
N ARG A 15 10.36 -13.44 -6.33
CA ARG A 15 9.24 -14.40 -6.31
C ARG A 15 9.27 -15.39 -5.13
N PHE A 16 9.77 -14.95 -3.97
CA PHE A 16 9.88 -15.81 -2.78
C PHE A 16 8.76 -15.53 -1.77
N GLY A 17 8.07 -16.59 -1.38
CA GLY A 17 7.06 -16.59 -0.33
C GLY A 17 7.07 -17.90 0.45
N TRP A 18 6.46 -17.89 1.63
CA TRP A 18 6.36 -19.06 2.48
C TRP A 18 5.01 -19.12 3.17
N ALA A 19 4.64 -20.33 3.58
CA ALA A 19 3.44 -20.58 4.35
C ALA A 19 3.80 -21.32 5.65
N ILE A 20 3.10 -20.97 6.73
CA ILE A 20 3.09 -21.71 7.99
C ILE A 20 1.75 -22.45 8.03
N VAL A 21 1.81 -23.78 7.95
CA VAL A 21 0.65 -24.67 7.81
C VAL A 21 0.60 -25.57 9.04
N LYS A 22 -0.56 -25.62 9.70
CA LYS A 22 -0.77 -26.47 10.89
C LYS A 22 -1.31 -27.84 10.52
N ASP A 23 -2.29 -27.87 9.61
CA ASP A 23 -2.93 -29.09 9.16
C ASP A 23 -1.99 -29.88 8.23
N LYS A 24 -1.75 -31.14 8.57
CA LYS A 24 -0.85 -32.02 7.83
C LYS A 24 -1.37 -32.31 6.41
N ASN A 25 -2.67 -32.56 6.24
CA ASN A 25 -3.25 -32.87 4.94
C ASN A 25 -3.14 -31.65 4.01
N VAL A 26 -3.35 -30.44 4.54
CA VAL A 26 -3.13 -29.20 3.77
C VAL A 26 -1.66 -29.04 3.39
N TYR A 27 -0.73 -29.32 4.30
CA TYR A 27 0.71 -29.26 4.02
C TYR A 27 1.12 -30.24 2.92
N GLU A 28 0.65 -31.48 2.97
CA GLU A 28 0.96 -32.51 1.97
C GLU A 28 0.38 -32.16 0.61
N ASN A 29 -0.85 -31.68 0.55
CA ASN A 29 -1.46 -31.19 -0.69
C ASN A 29 -0.66 -30.00 -1.29
N MET A 30 -0.18 -29.08 -0.45
CA MET A 30 0.66 -27.97 -0.90
C MET A 30 2.02 -28.43 -1.43
N LEU A 31 2.64 -29.45 -0.80
CA LEU A 31 3.87 -30.05 -1.30
C LEU A 31 3.67 -30.73 -2.65
N GLN A 32 2.58 -31.49 -2.80
CA GLN A 32 2.23 -32.14 -4.05
C GLN A 32 2.05 -31.10 -5.17
N TYR A 33 1.25 -30.05 -4.92
CA TYR A 33 1.08 -28.96 -5.86
C TYR A 33 2.42 -28.31 -6.24
N LYS A 34 3.26 -28.00 -5.27
CA LYS A 34 4.57 -27.36 -5.51
C LYS A 34 5.49 -28.25 -6.35
N SER A 35 5.45 -29.56 -6.14
CA SER A 35 6.22 -30.53 -6.93
C SER A 35 5.73 -30.57 -8.38
N LEU A 36 4.40 -30.56 -8.59
CA LEU A 36 3.80 -30.63 -9.92
C LEU A 36 3.90 -29.33 -10.71
N ALA A 37 3.75 -28.17 -10.05
CA ALA A 37 3.72 -26.87 -10.71
C ALA A 37 5.13 -26.42 -11.16
N ASP A 38 6.08 -26.38 -10.23
CA ASP A 38 7.36 -25.67 -10.45
C ASP A 38 8.60 -26.49 -10.02
N SER A 39 8.43 -27.78 -9.70
CA SER A 39 9.52 -28.64 -9.17
C SER A 39 10.26 -28.03 -7.96
N GLY A 40 9.58 -27.19 -7.19
CA GLY A 40 10.15 -26.51 -6.04
C GLY A 40 10.42 -25.02 -6.26
N THR A 41 11.46 -24.49 -5.60
CA THR A 41 11.82 -23.08 -5.64
C THR A 41 13.30 -22.94 -5.95
N SER A 42 13.69 -22.01 -6.83
CA SER A 42 15.10 -21.75 -7.19
C SER A 42 16.01 -21.69 -5.96
N LYS A 43 17.15 -22.40 -6.01
CA LYS A 43 18.14 -22.43 -4.93
C LYS A 43 18.83 -21.07 -4.75
N ASP A 44 19.06 -20.33 -5.83
CA ASP A 44 19.59 -18.96 -5.76
C ASP A 44 18.62 -18.02 -5.05
N THR A 45 17.32 -18.18 -5.33
CA THR A 45 16.28 -17.42 -4.65
C THR A 45 16.26 -17.74 -3.16
N GLN A 46 16.35 -19.02 -2.79
CA GLN A 46 16.43 -19.46 -1.39
C GLN A 46 17.68 -18.89 -0.70
N LEU A 47 18.85 -18.96 -1.34
CA LEU A 47 20.10 -18.44 -0.81
C LEU A 47 20.06 -16.93 -0.61
N ARG A 48 19.55 -16.18 -1.58
CA ARG A 48 19.38 -14.72 -1.47
C ARG A 48 18.38 -14.37 -0.37
N ALA A 49 17.25 -15.08 -0.29
CA ALA A 49 16.26 -14.88 0.76
C ALA A 49 16.87 -15.12 2.15
N LEU A 50 17.64 -16.20 2.32
CA LEU A 50 18.34 -16.51 3.56
C LEU A 50 19.29 -15.39 3.98
N LYS A 51 20.13 -14.90 3.06
CA LYS A 51 21.07 -13.79 3.34
C LYS A 51 20.34 -12.52 3.77
N LEU A 52 19.26 -12.14 3.05
CA LEU A 52 18.47 -10.96 3.39
C LEU A 52 17.74 -11.10 4.73
N ILE A 53 17.17 -12.27 5.02
CA ILE A 53 16.47 -12.52 6.29
C ILE A 53 17.47 -12.45 7.45
N LYS A 54 18.70 -12.95 7.30
CA LYS A 54 19.74 -12.80 8.33
C LYS A 54 20.00 -11.33 8.67
N VAL A 55 20.19 -10.48 7.65
CA VAL A 55 20.36 -9.03 7.84
C VAL A 55 19.12 -8.39 8.47
N VAL A 56 17.92 -8.80 8.04
CA VAL A 56 16.65 -8.32 8.63
C VAL A 56 16.54 -8.69 10.10
N LEU A 57 17.07 -9.84 10.53
CA LEU A 57 16.99 -10.28 11.92
C LEU A 57 18.03 -9.62 12.83
N GLU A 58 19.04 -8.96 12.28
CA GLU A 58 20.02 -8.20 13.06
C GLU A 58 19.31 -7.17 13.96
N ASN A 59 19.77 -7.06 15.21
CA ASN A 59 19.17 -6.18 16.21
C ASN A 59 17.65 -6.38 16.39
N GLY A 60 17.15 -7.60 16.17
CA GLY A 60 15.74 -7.95 16.28
C GLY A 60 14.86 -7.32 15.21
N GLY A 61 15.43 -6.91 14.06
CA GLY A 61 14.73 -6.25 12.96
C GLY A 61 14.40 -4.79 13.15
N ARG A 62 14.90 -4.17 14.23
CA ARG A 62 14.63 -2.77 14.53
C ARG A 62 15.01 -1.85 13.37
N GLY A 63 16.07 -2.15 12.63
CA GLY A 63 16.50 -1.37 11.47
C GLY A 63 15.41 -1.24 10.40
N ILE A 64 15.04 -2.36 9.77
CA ILE A 64 14.06 -2.36 8.68
C ILE A 64 12.67 -1.91 9.13
N TYR A 65 12.20 -2.34 10.31
CA TYR A 65 10.84 -2.02 10.75
C TYR A 65 10.70 -0.56 11.18
N ASN A 66 11.71 0.03 11.85
CA ASN A 66 11.66 1.46 12.17
C ASN A 66 11.79 2.32 10.91
N PHE A 67 12.66 1.94 9.98
CA PHE A 67 12.75 2.59 8.67
C PHE A 67 11.40 2.57 7.96
N ALA A 68 10.81 1.39 7.78
CA ALA A 68 9.55 1.22 7.08
C ALA A 68 8.41 2.01 7.75
N TYR A 69 8.28 1.95 9.08
CA TYR A 69 7.27 2.71 9.80
C TYR A 69 7.45 4.22 9.60
N LYS A 70 8.66 4.76 9.81
CA LYS A 70 8.91 6.21 9.66
C LYS A 70 8.60 6.68 8.24
N THR A 71 9.09 5.95 7.23
CA THR A 71 8.85 6.28 5.82
C THR A 71 7.36 6.24 5.48
N MET A 72 6.67 5.14 5.81
CA MET A 72 5.26 4.97 5.45
C MET A 72 4.33 5.89 6.24
N ARG A 73 4.63 6.16 7.52
CA ARG A 73 3.89 7.13 8.33
C ARG A 73 4.04 8.54 7.75
N GLY A 74 5.25 8.94 7.37
CA GLY A 74 5.48 10.24 6.74
C GLY A 74 4.68 10.40 5.44
N ARG A 75 4.67 9.37 4.58
CA ARG A 75 3.86 9.35 3.35
C ARG A 75 2.35 9.45 3.66
N TRP A 76 1.87 8.66 4.62
CA TRP A 76 0.47 8.65 5.02
C TRP A 76 0.02 9.99 5.61
N THR A 77 0.81 10.61 6.49
CA THR A 77 0.48 11.91 7.09
C THR A 77 0.39 13.00 6.02
N LYS A 78 1.36 13.09 5.10
CA LYS A 78 1.33 14.07 4.01
C LYS A 78 0.10 13.90 3.12
N LEU A 79 -0.21 12.66 2.75
CA LEU A 79 -1.38 12.36 1.93
C LEU A 79 -2.69 12.75 2.63
N ASN A 80 -2.84 12.42 3.91
CA ASN A 80 -4.03 12.80 4.68
C ASN A 80 -4.17 14.31 4.76
N HIS A 81 -3.06 15.03 4.97
CA HIS A 81 -3.08 16.49 5.02
C HIS A 81 -3.60 17.09 3.70
N VAL A 82 -3.00 16.71 2.56
CA VAL A 82 -3.43 17.21 1.24
C VAL A 82 -4.91 16.93 0.98
N LEU A 83 -5.37 15.72 1.25
CA LEU A 83 -6.76 15.34 0.98
C LEU A 83 -7.74 15.94 1.99
N SER A 84 -7.31 16.27 3.21
CA SER A 84 -8.17 16.91 4.21
C SER A 84 -8.59 18.34 3.83
N LEU A 85 -7.90 18.95 2.87
CA LEU A 85 -8.24 20.27 2.34
C LEU A 85 -9.44 20.24 1.38
N SER A 86 -9.92 19.06 0.96
CA SER A 86 -11.09 18.90 0.11
C SER A 86 -12.14 17.98 0.73
N LYS A 87 -13.42 18.32 0.49
CA LYS A 87 -14.56 17.44 0.82
C LYS A 87 -14.88 16.42 -0.28
N ARG A 88 -14.27 16.55 -1.48
CA ARG A 88 -14.46 15.69 -2.66
C ARG A 88 -13.88 14.30 -2.46
N PHE A 89 -12.90 14.16 -1.57
CA PHE A 89 -12.17 12.92 -1.36
C PHE A 89 -12.26 12.45 0.09
N LYS A 90 -12.46 11.15 0.28
CA LYS A 90 -12.39 10.51 1.60
C LYS A 90 -11.39 9.37 1.59
N LEU A 91 -10.49 9.35 2.57
CA LEU A 91 -9.57 8.23 2.80
C LEU A 91 -10.16 7.21 3.79
N GLN A 92 -9.60 6.01 3.77
CA GLN A 92 -9.90 5.02 4.79
C GLN A 92 -9.47 5.50 6.18
N GLU A 93 -10.34 5.27 7.17
CA GLU A 93 -10.09 5.58 8.56
C GLU A 93 -9.38 4.40 9.23
N ILE A 94 -8.22 4.64 9.82
CA ILE A 94 -7.42 3.61 10.51
C ILE A 94 -6.98 4.18 11.86
N PRO A 95 -7.52 3.68 12.99
CA PRO A 95 -7.19 4.21 14.30
C PRO A 95 -5.76 3.85 14.72
N SER A 96 -5.19 4.68 15.60
CA SER A 96 -3.94 4.34 16.29
C SER A 96 -4.16 3.17 17.24
N SER A 97 -3.16 2.30 17.38
CA SER A 97 -3.24 1.14 18.26
C SER A 97 -1.90 0.81 18.91
N PHE A 98 -1.93 0.09 20.03
CA PHE A 98 -0.72 -0.36 20.71
C PHE A 98 -0.01 -1.45 19.89
N CYS A 99 1.27 -1.23 19.58
CA CYS A 99 2.10 -2.15 18.82
C CYS A 99 3.00 -2.96 19.75
N ASN A 100 2.75 -4.27 19.86
CA ASN A 100 3.55 -5.17 20.70
C ASN A 100 5.04 -5.22 20.33
N TYR A 101 5.37 -5.12 19.04
CA TYR A 101 6.76 -5.14 18.57
C TYR A 101 7.54 -3.89 19.03
N SER A 102 6.95 -2.70 18.88
CA SER A 102 7.61 -1.44 19.23
C SER A 102 7.30 -0.93 20.65
N ARG A 103 6.44 -1.65 21.38
CA ARG A 103 6.00 -1.34 22.76
C ARG A 103 5.46 0.08 22.93
N THR A 104 4.76 0.58 21.92
CA THR A 104 4.18 1.94 21.95
C THR A 104 2.93 2.02 21.08
N VAL A 105 2.12 3.06 21.28
CA VAL A 105 0.98 3.38 20.41
C VAL A 105 1.50 3.95 19.10
N ARG A 106 1.06 3.37 17.99
CA ARG A 106 1.48 3.74 16.63
C ARG A 106 0.26 4.16 15.81
N GLY A 107 0.44 5.21 15.02
CA GLY A 107 -0.56 5.63 14.03
C GLY A 107 -0.47 4.79 12.76
N ALA A 108 -1.51 4.87 11.93
CA ALA A 108 -1.56 4.15 10.66
C ALA A 108 -0.41 4.48 9.70
N SER A 109 0.08 3.46 9.00
CA SER A 109 1.11 3.56 7.95
C SER A 109 0.84 2.52 6.84
N PRO A 110 -0.32 2.55 6.16
CA PRO A 110 -0.73 1.52 5.21
C PRO A 110 0.10 1.55 3.91
N ALA A 111 0.19 0.41 3.24
CA ALA A 111 0.87 0.30 1.94
C ALA A 111 0.09 0.94 0.79
N PHE A 112 -1.23 1.11 0.96
CA PHE A 112 -2.13 1.64 -0.05
C PHE A 112 -3.06 2.67 0.58
N ALA A 113 -3.39 3.70 -0.19
CA ALA A 113 -4.52 4.57 0.09
C ALA A 113 -5.76 4.04 -0.65
N TRP A 114 -6.88 3.98 0.05
CA TRP A 114 -8.18 3.63 -0.48
C TRP A 114 -9.02 4.89 -0.50
N LEU A 115 -9.02 5.53 -1.67
CA LEU A 115 -9.59 6.84 -1.87
C LEU A 115 -11.00 6.70 -2.44
N LYS A 116 -11.98 7.34 -1.80
CA LYS A 116 -13.34 7.49 -2.29
C LYS A 116 -13.54 8.89 -2.85
N CYS A 117 -14.09 9.01 -4.06
CA CYS A 117 -14.70 10.26 -4.52
C CYS A 117 -16.13 10.35 -3.95
N THR A 118 -16.45 11.45 -3.28
CA THR A 118 -17.68 11.60 -2.49
C THR A 118 -18.81 12.27 -3.26
N LYS A 119 -18.49 13.04 -4.30
CA LYS A 119 -19.49 13.75 -5.10
C LYS A 119 -20.21 12.79 -6.05
N GLU A 120 -21.50 13.04 -6.28
CA GLU A 120 -22.32 12.21 -7.16
C GLU A 120 -21.87 12.30 -8.63
N GLU A 121 -21.39 13.48 -9.06
CA GLU A 121 -20.81 13.65 -10.39
C GLU A 121 -19.55 12.81 -10.63
N ASP A 122 -18.82 12.45 -9.57
CA ASP A 122 -17.59 11.65 -9.61
C ASP A 122 -17.87 10.13 -9.62
N SER A 123 -18.88 9.71 -10.39
CA SER A 123 -19.35 8.32 -10.50
C SER A 123 -18.24 7.30 -10.86
N ASN A 124 -17.14 7.77 -11.44
CA ASN A 124 -15.94 6.98 -11.71
C ASN A 124 -14.68 7.70 -11.25
N CYS A 125 -14.32 7.48 -9.99
CA CYS A 125 -13.18 8.12 -9.35
C CYS A 125 -11.84 7.82 -10.05
N TYR A 126 -11.71 6.64 -10.68
CA TYR A 126 -10.53 6.32 -11.48
C TYR A 126 -10.39 7.23 -12.71
N LYS A 127 -11.50 7.49 -13.42
CA LYS A 127 -11.49 8.39 -14.58
C LYS A 127 -11.19 9.83 -14.16
N VAL A 128 -11.83 10.30 -13.08
CA VAL A 128 -11.60 11.63 -12.49
C VAL A 128 -10.12 11.88 -12.22
N LEU A 129 -9.49 11.01 -11.41
CA LEU A 129 -8.08 11.16 -11.06
C LEU A 129 -7.15 11.09 -12.28
N HIS A 130 -7.48 10.26 -13.25
CA HIS A 130 -6.68 10.12 -14.46
C HIS A 130 -6.81 11.33 -15.39
N GLN A 131 -8.02 11.83 -15.61
CA GLN A 131 -8.29 12.91 -16.56
C GLN A 131 -7.88 14.28 -16.00
N GLU A 132 -8.13 14.54 -14.72
CA GLU A 132 -7.90 15.86 -14.13
C GLU A 132 -6.50 16.05 -13.56
N ALA A 133 -5.86 14.96 -13.11
CA ALA A 133 -4.57 15.01 -12.42
C ALA A 133 -3.52 14.03 -12.97
N ASN A 134 -3.84 13.26 -14.02
CA ASN A 134 -2.97 12.22 -14.57
C ASN A 134 -2.50 11.20 -13.50
N ILE A 135 -3.34 10.91 -12.51
CA ILE A 135 -3.04 9.95 -11.44
C ILE A 135 -3.61 8.58 -11.84
N LEU A 136 -2.73 7.59 -11.91
CA LEU A 136 -3.11 6.19 -12.16
C LEU A 136 -3.15 5.38 -10.87
N GLY A 137 -4.30 4.79 -10.59
CA GLY A 137 -4.52 3.85 -9.50
C GLY A 137 -5.06 2.50 -9.98
N ARG A 138 -5.60 1.71 -9.06
CA ARG A 138 -6.42 0.54 -9.41
C ARG A 138 -7.88 0.84 -9.13
N LYS A 139 -8.75 0.54 -10.10
CA LYS A 139 -10.20 0.77 -10.01
C LYS A 139 -10.80 -0.01 -8.83
N GLY A 140 -11.77 0.58 -8.14
CA GLY A 140 -12.45 -0.07 -7.03
C GLY A 140 -13.18 -1.34 -7.44
N SER A 141 -13.79 -1.34 -8.63
CA SER A 141 -14.46 -2.50 -9.22
C SER A 141 -13.57 -3.72 -9.46
N SER A 142 -12.24 -3.55 -9.49
CA SER A 142 -11.31 -4.70 -9.51
C SER A 142 -11.16 -5.39 -8.15
N PHE A 143 -11.82 -4.88 -7.10
CA PHE A 143 -11.81 -5.39 -5.74
C PHE A 143 -13.24 -5.57 -5.21
N ASP A 144 -14.22 -5.76 -6.11
CA ASP A 144 -15.66 -5.86 -5.78
C ASP A 144 -16.20 -4.66 -4.99
N ALA A 145 -15.62 -3.48 -5.21
CA ALA A 145 -16.09 -2.21 -4.65
C ALA A 145 -16.69 -1.30 -5.73
N GLU A 146 -17.43 -0.28 -5.30
CA GLU A 146 -18.01 0.72 -6.18
C GLU A 146 -16.94 1.47 -7.00
N ASN A 147 -17.33 1.98 -8.17
CA ASN A 147 -16.45 2.77 -9.05
C ASN A 147 -16.03 4.12 -8.44
N HIS A 148 -16.61 4.49 -7.30
CA HIS A 148 -16.22 5.66 -6.52
C HIS A 148 -14.89 5.45 -5.79
N TYR A 149 -14.36 4.22 -5.76
CA TYR A 149 -13.10 3.93 -5.10
C TYR A 149 -11.92 3.75 -6.06
N VAL A 150 -10.74 4.19 -5.59
CA VAL A 150 -9.45 3.96 -6.24
C VAL A 150 -8.41 3.56 -5.20
N ARG A 151 -7.63 2.53 -5.51
CA ARG A 151 -6.45 2.16 -4.72
C ARG A 151 -5.19 2.82 -5.26
N LEU A 152 -4.54 3.66 -4.45
CA LEU A 152 -3.25 4.29 -4.76
C LEU A 152 -2.11 3.60 -4.01
N SER A 153 -0.98 3.38 -4.67
CA SER A 153 0.19 2.71 -4.08
C SER A 153 1.08 3.70 -3.34
N LEU A 154 1.32 3.46 -2.04
CA LEU A 154 2.20 4.27 -1.21
C LEU A 154 3.59 3.66 -1.01
N VAL A 155 3.87 2.53 -1.66
CA VAL A 155 5.14 1.76 -1.52
C VAL A 155 6.08 1.93 -2.72
N LYS A 156 5.85 2.96 -3.55
CA LYS A 156 6.70 3.31 -4.69
C LYS A 156 7.95 4.09 -4.27
N ARG A 157 8.78 4.49 -5.23
CA ARG A 157 9.93 5.37 -5.01
C ARG A 157 9.48 6.75 -4.51
N ALA A 158 10.39 7.48 -3.86
CA ALA A 158 10.05 8.74 -3.21
C ALA A 158 9.62 9.83 -4.20
N ASP A 159 10.28 9.91 -5.37
CA ASP A 159 9.92 10.77 -6.51
C ASP A 159 8.49 10.51 -6.99
N GLU A 160 8.10 9.24 -7.15
CA GLU A 160 6.74 8.88 -7.57
C GLU A 160 5.68 9.27 -6.52
N ILE A 161 6.02 9.16 -5.23
CA ILE A 161 5.11 9.58 -4.15
C ILE A 161 5.02 11.11 -4.08
N ASN A 162 6.12 11.82 -4.25
CA ASN A 162 6.11 13.28 -4.29
C ASN A 162 5.29 13.79 -5.49
N LEU A 163 5.46 13.18 -6.66
CA LEU A 163 4.66 13.50 -7.85
C LEU A 163 3.16 13.25 -7.61
N LEU A 164 2.81 12.15 -6.94
CA LEU A 164 1.43 11.87 -6.55
C LEU A 164 0.86 12.96 -5.63
N LEU A 165 1.62 13.36 -4.61
CA LEU A 165 1.19 14.39 -3.66
C LEU A 165 1.01 15.75 -4.34
N ASN A 166 1.97 16.18 -5.16
CA ASN A 166 1.88 17.45 -5.88
C ASN A 166 0.65 17.50 -6.80
N ARG A 167 0.37 16.40 -7.52
CA ARG A 167 -0.80 16.31 -8.41
C ARG A 167 -2.12 16.35 -7.64
N LEU A 168 -2.18 15.73 -6.46
CA LEU A 168 -3.36 15.80 -5.59
C LEU A 168 -3.53 17.20 -5.01
N GLU A 169 -2.45 17.86 -4.61
CA GLU A 169 -2.46 19.22 -4.10
C GLU A 169 -2.96 20.20 -5.17
N GLU A 170 -2.43 20.14 -6.40
CA GLU A 170 -2.94 20.92 -7.54
C GLU A 170 -4.42 20.66 -7.82
N LEU A 171 -4.86 19.39 -7.74
CA LEU A 171 -6.25 19.01 -7.96
C LEU A 171 -7.19 19.60 -6.89
N VAL A 172 -6.76 19.56 -5.63
CA VAL A 172 -7.53 20.09 -4.49
C VAL A 172 -7.56 21.63 -4.52
N SER A 173 -6.44 22.29 -4.82
CA SER A 173 -6.39 23.76 -4.89
C SER A 173 -7.24 24.34 -6.03
N LYS A 174 -7.31 23.67 -7.18
CA LYS A 174 -8.19 24.06 -8.30
C LYS A 174 -9.67 23.98 -7.92
N GLU A 175 -10.05 23.03 -7.06
CA GLU A 175 -11.43 22.92 -6.58
C GLU A 175 -11.81 24.13 -5.71
N GLU A 176 -10.93 24.55 -4.80
CA GLU A 176 -11.17 25.70 -3.91
C GLU A 176 -11.34 27.01 -4.68
N GLN A 177 -10.50 27.24 -5.69
CA GLN A 177 -10.61 28.41 -6.57
C GLN A 177 -11.96 28.43 -7.29
N ASN A 178 -12.37 27.31 -7.89
CA ASN A 178 -13.64 27.20 -8.62
C ASN A 178 -14.88 27.36 -7.71
N GLN A 179 -14.79 26.98 -6.42
CA GLN A 179 -15.87 27.22 -5.46
C GLN A 179 -15.97 28.71 -5.13
N THR A 180 -14.84 29.38 -4.90
CA THR A 180 -14.80 30.82 -4.58
C THR A 180 -15.35 31.68 -5.74
N THR A 181 -15.04 31.32 -6.99
CA THR A 181 -15.56 32.05 -8.17
C THR A 181 -17.05 31.85 -8.40
N ARG A 182 -17.65 30.74 -7.94
CA ARG A 182 -19.10 30.48 -8.07
C ARG A 182 -19.93 31.11 -6.96
N SER A 183 -19.31 31.48 -5.84
CA SER A 183 -19.96 32.14 -4.70
C SER A 183 -19.85 33.67 -4.72
N SER A 184 -19.18 34.23 -5.74
CA SER A 184 -19.03 35.68 -5.97
C SER A 184 -19.96 36.11 -7.10
#